data_AF-A0A531KP40-F1
#
_entry.id   AF-A0A531KP40-F1
#
_cell.length_a   1.000
_cell.length_b   1.000
_cell.length_c   1.000
_cell.angle_alpha   90.00
_cell.angle_beta   90.00
_cell.angle_gamma   90.00
#
_symmetry.space_group_name_H-M   'P 1'
#
loop_
_entity.id
_entity.type
_entity.pdbx_description
1 polymer ?
#
loop_
_entity_poly.entity_id
_entity_poly.type
_entity_poly.pdbx_seq_one_letter_code
_entity_poly.pdbx_strand_id
1 'polypeptide(L)' 'MTFAAPVETKSIRFRARSFVAFTLTPETPLSEWLESLDRWIGNSPGYFAGRPVVLNLNTLKPAVSQIEALVAELG' A
#
# COMPACT_ATOMS: atom_id res chain seq x y z
N MET A 1 -38.80 -30.78 -23.16
CA MET A 1 -38.06 -29.64 -23.73
C MET A 1 -37.38 -28.93 -22.56
N THR A 2 -36.08 -29.13 -22.36
CA THR A 2 -35.36 -28.50 -21.23
C THR A 2 -34.53 -27.33 -21.78
N PHE A 3 -34.82 -26.12 -21.31
CA PHE A 3 -34.07 -24.92 -21.66
C PHE A 3 -32.90 -24.79 -20.68
N ALA A 4 -31.67 -25.00 -21.15
CA ALA A 4 -30.48 -24.70 -20.36
C ALA A 4 -30.20 -23.19 -20.45
N ALA A 5 -30.13 -22.50 -19.30
CA ALA A 5 -29.69 -21.12 -19.25
C ALA A 5 -28.20 -21.04 -19.66
N PRO A 6 -27.76 -19.98 -20.37
CA PRO A 6 -26.35 -19.84 -20.69
C PRO A 6 -25.57 -19.57 -19.40
N VAL A 7 -24.60 -20.42 -19.08
CA VAL A 7 -23.60 -20.10 -18.06
C VAL A 7 -22.71 -19.02 -18.66
N GLU A 8 -22.92 -17.77 -18.26
CA GLU A 8 -22.05 -16.68 -18.65
C GLU A 8 -20.73 -16.77 -17.87
N THR A 9 -19.79 -17.58 -18.39
CA THR A 9 -18.41 -17.65 -17.91
C THR A 9 -17.64 -16.43 -18.40
N LYS A 10 -17.98 -15.24 -17.87
CA LYS A 10 -17.12 -14.06 -18.06
C LYS A 10 -15.79 -14.34 -17.36
N SER A 11 -14.81 -14.77 -18.15
CA SER A 11 -13.44 -14.96 -17.68
C SER A 11 -12.90 -13.63 -17.16
N ILE A 12 -12.40 -13.64 -15.93
CA ILE A 12 -11.74 -12.47 -15.35
C ILE A 12 -10.49 -12.19 -16.19
N ARG A 13 -10.49 -11.07 -16.91
CA ARG A 13 -9.34 -10.70 -17.74
C ARG A 13 -8.26 -10.11 -16.84
N PHE A 14 -7.25 -10.91 -16.53
CA PHE A 14 -6.04 -10.43 -15.86
C PHE A 14 -5.18 -9.63 -16.84
N ARG A 15 -4.89 -8.36 -16.54
CA ARG A 15 -3.93 -7.55 -17.30
C ARG A 15 -2.85 -7.06 -16.37
N ALA A 16 -1.65 -7.63 -16.50
CA ALA A 16 -0.49 -7.13 -15.79
C ALA A 16 -0.13 -5.72 -16.29
N ARG A 17 0.16 -4.82 -15.35
CA ARG A 17 0.70 -3.48 -15.65
C ARG A 17 1.72 -3.14 -14.57
N SER A 18 2.82 -2.51 -14.98
CA SER A 18 3.76 -1.88 -14.06
C SER A 18 3.39 -0.42 -13.89
N PHE A 19 3.50 0.09 -12.67
CA PHE A 19 3.33 1.50 -12.35
C PHE A 19 4.56 1.99 -11.57
N VAL A 20 4.88 3.26 -11.70
CA VAL A 20 5.94 3.90 -10.93
C VAL A 20 5.36 4.36 -9.59
N ALA A 21 6.06 4.07 -8.50
CA ALA A 21 5.70 4.48 -7.15
C ALA A 21 6.93 4.98 -6.40
N PHE A 22 6.71 5.87 -5.43
CA PHE A 22 7.74 6.22 -4.46
C PHE A 22 7.82 5.12 -3.41
N THR A 23 9.01 4.58 -3.19
CA THR A 23 9.23 3.58 -2.13
C THR A 23 9.90 4.24 -0.94
N LEU A 24 9.24 4.24 0.20
CA LEU A 24 9.81 4.67 1.47
C LEU A 24 10.42 3.46 2.17
N THR A 25 11.65 3.60 2.64
CA THR A 25 12.38 2.56 3.38
C THR A 25 12.57 3.04 4.81
N PRO A 26 11.72 2.59 5.76
CA PRO A 26 11.80 3.03 7.13
C PRO A 26 12.98 2.39 7.86
N GLU A 27 13.42 3.09 8.90
CA GLU A 27 14.47 2.68 9.83
C GLU A 27 13.88 2.47 11.23
N THR A 28 14.55 1.65 12.03
CA THR A 28 14.17 1.46 13.44
C THR A 28 14.66 2.65 14.26
N PRO A 29 13.85 3.21 15.17
CA PRO A 29 12.46 2.85 15.49
C PRO A 29 11.43 3.37 14.48
N LEU A 30 10.48 2.53 14.08
CA LEU A 30 9.46 2.89 13.08
C LEU A 30 8.61 4.11 13.49
N SER A 31 8.28 4.23 14.77
CA SER A 31 7.49 5.35 15.30
C SER A 31 8.20 6.70 15.13
N GLU A 32 9.50 6.76 15.44
CA GLU A 32 10.31 7.97 15.29
C GLU A 32 10.50 8.33 13.81
N TRP A 33 10.64 7.31 12.96
CA TRP A 33 10.72 7.49 11.52
C TRP A 33 9.41 8.04 10.94
N LEU A 34 8.25 7.54 11.38
CA LEU A 34 6.95 8.06 10.97
C LEU A 34 6.74 9.51 11.41
N GLU A 35 7.09 9.86 12.65
CA GLU A 35 6.99 11.24 13.13
C GLU A 35 7.88 12.20 12.30
N SER A 36 9.07 11.73 11.92
CA SER A 36 9.97 12.49 11.05
C SER A 36 9.38 12.67 9.65
N LEU A 37 8.70 11.66 9.11
CA LEU A 37 7.99 11.72 7.85
C LEU A 37 6.86 12.76 7.89
N ASP A 38 6.07 12.79 8.97
CA ASP A 38 4.98 13.76 9.15
C ASP A 38 5.49 15.20 9.15
N ARG A 39 6.56 15.46 9.91
CA ARG A 39 7.21 16.78 9.93
C ARG A 39 7.70 17.19 8.55
N TRP A 40 8.28 16.25 7.80
CA TRP A 40 8.78 16.50 6.46
C TRP A 40 7.65 16.81 5.46
N ILE A 41 6.55 16.03 5.50
CA ILE A 41 5.36 16.27 4.68
C ILE A 41 4.74 17.63 5.01
N GLY A 42 4.68 18.01 6.29
CA GLY A 42 4.19 19.31 6.74
C GLY A 42 4.98 20.49 6.14
N ASN A 43 6.28 20.31 5.91
CA ASN A 43 7.15 21.31 5.27
C ASN A 43 7.10 21.27 3.74
N SER A 44 6.58 20.20 3.14
CA SER A 44 6.52 20.01 1.68
C SER A 44 5.12 19.60 1.21
N PRO A 45 4.10 20.49 1.33
CA PRO A 45 2.75 20.17 0.94
C PRO A 45 2.67 19.72 -0.53
N GLY A 46 2.00 18.60 -0.78
CA GLY A 46 1.75 18.10 -2.13
C GLY A 46 2.89 17.33 -2.78
N TYR A 47 4.00 17.04 -2.08
CA TYR A 47 5.12 16.27 -2.65
C TYR A 47 4.68 14.92 -3.24
N PHE A 48 3.79 14.20 -2.54
CA PHE A 48 3.23 12.93 -2.98
C PHE A 48 1.88 13.04 -3.71
N ALA A 49 1.40 14.25 -3.99
CA ALA A 49 0.08 14.43 -4.60
C ALA A 49 0.01 13.73 -5.96
N GLY A 50 -1.01 12.87 -6.13
CA GLY A 50 -1.24 12.11 -7.35
C GLY A 50 -0.22 11.00 -7.64
N ARG A 51 0.64 10.66 -6.67
CA ARG A 51 1.70 9.66 -6.82
C ARG A 51 1.48 8.49 -5.86
N PRO A 52 1.49 7.23 -6.32
CA PRO A 52 1.50 6.08 -5.43
C PRO A 52 2.75 6.09 -4.54
N VAL A 53 2.57 5.76 -3.26
CA VAL A 53 3.65 5.63 -2.28
C VAL A 53 3.55 4.25 -1.65
N VAL A 54 4.69 3.55 -1.53
CA VAL A 54 4.82 2.22 -0.96
C VAL A 54 5.75 2.31 0.25
N LEU A 55 5.28 1.89 1.42
CA LEU A 55 6.13 1.70 2.59
C LEU A 55 6.73 0.29 2.56
N ASN A 56 8.05 0.20 2.41
CA ASN A 56 8.77 -1.07 2.29
C ASN A 56 9.29 -1.56 3.64
N LEU A 57 8.58 -2.51 4.25
CA LEU A 57 8.92 -3.05 5.58
C LEU A 57 9.89 -4.24 5.55
N ASN A 58 10.45 -4.60 4.38
CA ASN A 58 11.29 -5.80 4.23
C ASN A 58 12.57 -5.78 5.08
N THR A 59 13.10 -4.60 5.40
CA THR A 59 14.29 -4.42 6.25
C THR A 59 13.96 -4.62 7.73
N LEU A 60 12.82 -4.08 8.17
CA LEU A 60 12.39 -4.12 9.56
C LEU A 60 11.85 -5.48 9.99
N LYS A 61 11.29 -6.26 9.04
CA LYS A 61 10.68 -7.58 9.29
C LYS A 61 9.76 -7.61 10.53
N PRO A 62 8.78 -6.69 10.63
CA PRO A 62 7.86 -6.66 11.76
C PRO A 62 7.01 -7.95 11.81
N ALA A 63 6.59 -8.32 13.00
CA ALA A 63 5.57 -9.34 13.19
C ALA A 63 4.23 -8.88 12.59
N VAL A 64 3.36 -9.83 12.23
CA VAL A 64 2.04 -9.54 11.66
C VAL A 64 1.23 -8.59 12.56
N SER A 65 1.26 -8.80 13.88
CA SER A 65 0.57 -7.93 14.84
C SER A 65 1.07 -6.48 14.83
N GLN A 66 2.35 -6.26 14.54
CA GLN A 66 2.92 -4.92 14.41
C GLN A 66 2.49 -4.26 13.09
N ILE A 67 2.31 -5.04 12.02
CA ILE A 67 1.75 -4.54 10.75
C ILE A 67 0.27 -4.18 10.94
N GLU A 68 -0.51 -5.00 11.65
CA GLU A 68 -1.91 -4.71 11.96
C GLU A 68 -2.05 -3.40 12.76
N ALA A 69 -1.22 -3.21 13.79
CA ALA A 69 -1.18 -1.98 14.56
C ALA A 69 -0.84 -0.76 13.67
N LEU A 70 0.17 -0.89 12.82
CA LEU A 70 0.55 0.17 11.87
C LEU A 70 -0.59 0.53 10.90
N VAL A 71 -1.27 -0.46 10.34
CA VAL A 71 -2.41 -0.22 9.44
C VAL A 71 -3.56 0.47 10.17
N ALA A 72 -3.79 0.13 11.44
CA ALA A 72 -4.81 0.79 12.26
C ALA A 72 -4.46 2.25 12.60
N GLU A 73 -3.18 2.60 12.72
CA GLU A 73 -2.73 3.98 12.96
C GLU A 73 -2.85 4.87 11.70
N LEU A 74 -2.75 4.28 10.51
CA LEU A 74 -2.82 4.99 9.23
C LEU A 74 -4.24 5.12 8.66
N GLY A 75 -5.24 4.48 9.28
CA GLY A 75 -6.63 4.36 8.81
C GLY A 75 -7.61 5.30 9.47
#